data_AF-A0A7X6YW04-F1
#
_entry.id   AF-A0A7X6YW04-F1
#
_cell.length_a   1.000
_cell.length_b   1.000
_cell.length_c   1.000
_cell.angle_alpha   90.00
_cell.angle_beta   90.00
_cell.angle_gamma   90.00
#
_symmetry.space_group_name_H-M   'P 1'
#
loop_
_entity.id
_entity.type
_entity.pdbx_description
1 polymer ?
#
loop_
_entity_poly.entity_id
_entity_poly.type
_entity_poly.pdbx_seq_one_letter_code
_entity_poly.pdbx_strand_id
1 'polypeptide(L)'
;MHTAAIILGLIGVLLPFLLVDLRRYALRPAATDRWEQTPPAPLTAGALLQLAAWQRLNLLLFAAFVVLGLGGGLRSWTGLAKNGMGLIVFAVFLLVGLLGLAHHFSAKCPRCGLRIGVQNSLVLPCTCLRCGVTLRQDC
;
A
#
# COMPACT_ATOMS: atom_id res chain seq x y z
N MET A 1 -14.55 -16.27 21.22
CA MET A 1 -13.24 -16.26 20.51
C MET A 1 -13.34 -16.71 19.05
N HIS A 2 -14.24 -17.63 18.69
CA HIS A 2 -14.41 -18.11 17.30
C HIS A 2 -14.87 -17.05 16.30
N THR A 3 -15.74 -16.13 16.69
CA THR A 3 -16.31 -15.09 15.81
C THR A 3 -15.24 -14.13 15.27
N ALA A 4 -14.27 -13.73 16.10
CA ALA A 4 -13.19 -12.83 15.70
C ALA A 4 -12.23 -13.48 14.69
N ALA A 5 -11.94 -14.77 14.85
CA ALA A 5 -11.10 -15.53 13.93
C ALA A 5 -11.78 -15.69 12.55
N ILE A 6 -13.10 -15.93 12.53
CA ILE A 6 -13.89 -16.01 11.29
C ILE A 6 -13.90 -14.66 10.57
N ILE A 7 -14.10 -13.55 11.29
CA ILE A 7 -14.10 -12.20 10.71
C ILE A 7 -12.72 -11.84 10.12
N LEU A 8 -11.63 -12.10 10.85
CA LEU A 8 -10.27 -11.88 10.35
C LEU A 8 -9.96 -12.75 9.12
N GLY A 9 -10.39 -14.01 9.12
CA GLY A 9 -10.27 -14.90 7.97
C GLY A 9 -11.04 -14.38 6.75
N LEU A 10 -12.28 -13.94 6.93
CA LEU A 10 -13.10 -13.35 5.86
C LEU A 10 -12.48 -12.06 5.32
N ILE A 11 -11.97 -11.17 6.18
CA ILE A 11 -11.25 -9.96 5.73
C ILE A 11 -10.03 -10.35 4.89
N GLY A 12 -9.23 -11.31 5.35
CA GLY A 12 -8.05 -11.78 4.61
C GLY A 12 -8.39 -12.34 3.22
N VAL A 13 -9.52 -13.05 3.10
CA VAL A 13 -9.97 -13.61 1.82
C VAL A 13 -10.61 -12.56 0.91
N LEU A 14 -11.45 -11.68 1.44
CA LEU A 14 -12.23 -10.71 0.66
C LEU A 14 -11.42 -9.49 0.23
N LEU A 15 -10.42 -9.08 1.03
CA LEU A 15 -9.63 -7.88 0.77
C LEU A 15 -8.92 -7.92 -0.60
N PRO A 16 -8.27 -9.01 -1.05
CA PRO A 16 -7.70 -9.11 -2.39
C PRO A 16 -8.73 -8.88 -3.50
N PHE A 17 -9.93 -9.48 -3.41
CA PHE A 17 -10.97 -9.30 -4.43
C PHE A 17 -11.44 -7.86 -4.50
N LEU A 18 -11.66 -7.23 -3.34
CA LEU A 18 -12.03 -5.82 -3.27
C LEU A 18 -10.95 -4.92 -3.90
N LEU A 19 -9.67 -5.22 -3.69
CA LEU A 19 -8.56 -4.48 -4.31
C LEU A 19 -8.51 -4.67 -5.84
N VAL A 20 -8.76 -5.89 -6.32
CA VAL A 20 -8.82 -6.19 -7.76
C VAL A 20 -9.99 -5.46 -8.42
N ASP A 21 -11.18 -5.48 -7.83
CA ASP A 21 -12.35 -4.81 -8.38
C ASP A 21 -12.20 -3.29 -8.34
N LEU A 22 -11.63 -2.74 -7.26
CA LEU A 22 -11.30 -1.32 -7.17
C LEU A 22 -10.32 -0.92 -8.27
N ARG A 23 -9.32 -1.76 -8.55
CA ARG A 23 -8.36 -1.54 -9.65
C ARG A 23 -9.05 -1.58 -11.01
N ARG A 24 -9.88 -2.58 -11.28
CA ARG A 24 -10.64 -2.69 -12.54
C ARG A 24 -11.55 -1.48 -12.75
N TYR A 25 -12.28 -1.08 -11.72
CA TYR A 25 -13.13 0.11 -11.76
C TYR A 25 -12.32 1.38 -12.03
N ALA A 26 -11.17 1.53 -11.36
CA ALA A 26 -10.33 2.70 -11.50
C ALA A 26 -9.59 2.78 -12.85
N LEU A 27 -9.37 1.65 -13.52
CA LEU A 27 -8.67 1.55 -14.80
C LEU A 27 -9.61 1.14 -15.95
N ARG A 28 -10.92 1.34 -15.79
CA ARG A 28 -11.89 1.08 -16.86
C ARG A 28 -11.60 1.99 -18.07
N PRO A 29 -11.85 1.53 -19.32
CA PRO A 29 -11.58 2.31 -20.54
C PRO A 29 -12.15 3.73 -20.49
N ALA A 30 -13.42 3.88 -20.10
CA ALA A 30 -14.04 5.20 -19.96
C ALA A 30 -13.31 6.18 -19.02
N ALA A 31 -12.51 5.68 -18.06
CA ALA A 31 -11.71 6.51 -17.16
C ALA A 31 -10.32 6.85 -17.72
N THR A 32 -9.81 6.07 -18.68
CA THR A 32 -8.53 6.27 -19.36
C THR A 32 -8.68 7.09 -20.63
N ASP A 33 -9.75 6.86 -21.42
CA ASP A 33 -9.99 7.50 -22.73
C ASP A 33 -9.96 9.03 -22.65
N ARG A 34 -10.46 9.60 -21.53
CA ARG A 34 -10.42 11.05 -21.27
C ARG A 34 -9.00 11.63 -21.27
N TRP A 35 -7.99 10.82 -20.92
CA TRP A 35 -6.62 11.26 -20.74
C TRP A 35 -5.71 10.92 -21.92
N GLU A 36 -6.12 10.01 -22.80
CA GLU A 36 -5.36 9.67 -24.02
C GLU A 36 -5.26 10.85 -25.00
N GLN A 37 -6.23 11.76 -24.96
CA GLN A 37 -6.32 12.89 -25.90
C GLN A 37 -5.39 14.07 -25.55
N THR A 38 -4.66 14.03 -24.44
CA THR A 38 -3.79 15.15 -24.03
C THR A 38 -2.44 14.63 -23.52
N PRO A 39 -1.32 14.92 -24.21
CA PRO A 39 0.00 14.49 -23.76
C PRO A 39 0.29 15.04 -22.35
N PRO A 40 0.83 14.19 -21.45
CA PRO A 40 0.93 14.58 -20.07
C PRO A 40 2.04 15.61 -19.85
N ALA A 41 1.65 16.88 -19.64
CA ALA A 41 2.51 17.87 -18.98
C ALA A 41 3.24 17.25 -17.76
N PRO A 42 4.57 17.46 -17.63
CA PRO A 42 5.37 16.86 -16.57
C PRO A 42 4.93 17.37 -15.20
N LEU A 43 5.13 16.54 -14.17
CA LEU A 43 4.87 16.94 -12.80
C LEU A 43 5.89 18.00 -12.34
N THR A 44 5.47 18.85 -11.40
CA THR A 44 6.36 19.79 -10.75
C THR A 44 7.39 19.05 -9.89
N ALA A 45 8.58 19.62 -9.71
CA ALA A 45 9.62 19.05 -8.86
C ALA A 45 9.13 18.79 -7.42
N GLY A 46 8.31 19.69 -6.87
CA GLY A 46 7.71 19.52 -5.55
C GLY A 46 6.80 18.30 -5.45
N ALA A 47 6.00 18.01 -6.49
CA ALA A 47 5.14 16.83 -6.52
C ALA A 47 5.97 15.53 -6.60
N LEU A 48 7.07 15.53 -7.35
CA LEU A 48 8.00 14.40 -7.41
C LEU A 48 8.68 14.14 -6.06
N LEU A 49 9.10 15.20 -5.36
CA LEU A 49 9.67 15.08 -4.01
C LEU A 49 8.68 14.49 -3.01
N GLN A 50 7.41 14.91 -3.05
CA GLN A 50 6.35 14.35 -2.19
C GLN A 50 6.13 12.86 -2.47
N LEU A 51 6.11 12.47 -3.75
CA LEU A 51 5.98 11.06 -4.14
C LEU A 51 7.19 10.22 -3.69
N ALA A 52 8.40 10.76 -3.80
CA ALA A 52 9.61 10.10 -3.32
C ALA A 52 9.61 9.92 -1.80
N ALA A 53 9.20 10.95 -1.05
CA ALA A 53 9.06 10.89 0.40
C ALA A 53 8.00 9.84 0.81
N TRP A 54 6.86 9.83 0.11
CA TRP A 54 5.83 8.81 0.29
C TRP A 54 6.38 7.40 0.08
N GLN A 55 7.11 7.15 -1.02
CA GLN A 55 7.68 5.84 -1.33
C GLN A 55 8.66 5.37 -0.25
N ARG A 56 9.54 6.26 0.23
CA ARG A 56 10.48 5.94 1.31
C ARG A 56 9.75 5.49 2.57
N LEU A 57 8.75 6.26 3.00
CA LEU A 57 7.97 5.91 4.18
C LEU A 57 7.17 4.61 3.97
N ASN A 58 6.62 4.39 2.78
CA ASN A 58 5.90 3.15 2.45
C ASN A 58 6.81 1.91 2.57
N LEU A 59 8.03 2.00 2.03
CA LEU A 59 9.04 0.94 2.14
C LEU A 59 9.48 0.71 3.58
N LEU A 60 9.67 1.78 4.37
CA LEU A 60 10.02 1.66 5.79
C LEU A 60 8.92 0.98 6.61
N LEU A 61 7.65 1.36 6.40
CA LEU A 61 6.51 0.73 7.06
C LEU A 61 6.37 -0.74 6.67
N PHE A 62 6.57 -1.06 5.39
CA PHE A 62 6.58 -2.46 4.93
C PHE A 62 7.72 -3.26 5.54
N ALA A 63 8.95 -2.72 5.56
CA ALA A 63 10.10 -3.38 6.17
C ALA A 63 9.87 -3.61 7.67
N ALA A 64 9.34 -2.61 8.39
CA ALA A 64 8.99 -2.73 9.79
C ALA A 64 7.93 -3.83 10.02
N PHE A 65 6.89 -3.88 9.17
CA PHE A 65 5.86 -4.92 9.22
C PHE A 65 6.46 -6.33 9.05
N VAL A 66 7.32 -6.51 8.05
CA VAL A 66 8.00 -7.80 7.80
C VAL A 66 8.90 -8.20 8.97
N VAL A 67 9.73 -7.28 9.47
CA VAL A 67 10.63 -7.53 10.61
C VAL A 67 9.86 -7.90 11.87
N LEU A 68 8.76 -7.19 12.17
CA LEU A 68 7.90 -7.49 13.30
C LEU A 68 7.20 -8.85 13.15
N GLY A 69 6.70 -9.17 11.96
CA GLY A 69 6.05 -10.44 11.67
C GLY A 69 7.02 -11.62 11.79
N LEU A 70 8.18 -11.55 11.13
CA LEU A 70 9.20 -12.60 11.19
C LEU A 70 9.80 -12.74 12.60
N GLY A 71 10.13 -11.62 13.24
CA GLY A 71 10.65 -11.61 14.61
C GLY A 71 9.65 -12.15 15.63
N GLY A 72 8.36 -11.81 15.48
CA GLY A 72 7.28 -12.34 16.29
C GLY A 72 7.05 -13.83 16.08
N GLY A 73 7.05 -14.28 14.82
CA GLY A 73 6.95 -15.70 14.46
C GLY A 73 8.11 -16.53 15.03
N LEU A 74 9.34 -16.05 14.87
CA LEU A 74 10.54 -16.71 15.39
C LEU A 74 10.52 -16.80 16.93
N ARG A 75 10.13 -15.73 17.63
CA ARG A 75 9.98 -15.74 19.10
C ARG A 75 8.91 -16.72 19.58
N SER A 76 7.83 -16.85 18.82
CA SER A 76 6.75 -17.80 19.13
C SER A 76 7.22 -19.24 18.92
N TRP A 77 7.91 -19.51 17.81
CA TRP A 77 8.48 -20.83 17.49
C TRP A 77 9.51 -21.31 18.52
N THR A 78 10.38 -20.40 18.96
CA THR A 78 11.47 -20.69 19.91
C THR A 78 11.03 -20.73 21.37
N GLY A 79 9.75 -20.48 21.68
CA GLY A 79 9.23 -20.40 23.05
C GLY A 79 9.80 -19.22 23.85
N LEU A 80 10.46 -18.26 23.18
CA LEU A 80 11.04 -17.06 23.79
C LEU A 80 9.99 -16.00 24.13
N ALA A 81 8.75 -16.18 23.69
CA ALA A 81 7.62 -15.34 24.06
C ALA A 81 7.16 -15.61 25.51
N LYS A 82 7.96 -15.20 26.49
CA LYS A 82 7.59 -15.23 27.91
C LYS A 82 6.86 -13.93 28.28
N ASN A 83 5.76 -14.06 29.02
CA ASN A 83 4.94 -12.96 29.56
C ASN A 83 4.33 -12.05 28.47
N GLY A 84 3.47 -11.09 28.86
CA GLY A 84 2.66 -10.22 27.98
C GLY A 84 3.38 -9.45 26.86
N MET A 85 4.70 -9.60 26.72
CA MET A 85 5.52 -9.15 25.59
C MET A 85 4.97 -9.62 24.24
N GLY A 86 4.45 -10.85 24.15
CA GLY A 86 3.85 -11.38 22.91
C GLY A 86 2.66 -10.54 22.45
N LEU A 87 1.82 -10.11 23.39
CA LEU A 87 0.67 -9.24 23.12
C LEU A 87 1.12 -7.86 22.65
N ILE A 88 2.17 -7.29 23.27
CA ILE A 88 2.73 -5.99 22.86
C ILE A 88 3.28 -6.07 21.44
N VAL A 89 4.09 -7.08 21.12
CA VAL A 89 4.65 -7.26 19.77
C VAL A 89 3.53 -7.44 18.74
N PHE A 90 2.50 -8.22 19.07
CA PHE A 90 1.35 -8.41 18.19
C PHE A 90 0.56 -7.10 17.98
N ALA A 91 0.32 -6.33 19.04
CA ALA A 91 -0.36 -5.04 18.95
C ALA A 91 0.42 -4.03 18.09
N VAL A 92 1.75 -3.94 18.26
CA VAL A 92 2.62 -3.09 17.44
C VAL A 92 2.62 -3.55 15.99
N PHE A 93 2.70 -4.86 15.74
CA PHE A 93 2.60 -5.43 14.39
C PHE A 93 1.29 -5.04 13.68
N LEU A 94 0.15 -5.17 14.36
CA LEU A 94 -1.14 -4.75 13.82
C LEU A 94 -1.18 -3.24 13.55
N LEU A 95 -0.69 -2.43 14.48
CA LEU A 95 -0.66 -0.98 14.33
C LEU A 95 0.18 -0.55 13.13
N VAL A 96 1.38 -1.10 12.97
CA VAL A 96 2.26 -0.83 11.82
C VAL A 96 1.61 -1.30 10.52
N GLY A 97 0.96 -2.47 10.51
CA GLY A 97 0.24 -2.96 9.35
C GLY A 97 -0.91 -2.03 8.91
N LEU A 98 -1.73 -1.57 9.86
CA LEU A 98 -2.83 -0.64 9.60
C LEU A 98 -2.31 0.74 9.14
N LEU A 99 -1.27 1.26 9.78
CA LEU A 99 -0.65 2.53 9.40
C LEU A 99 -0.02 2.44 8.00
N GLY A 100 0.69 1.35 7.72
CA GLY A 100 1.25 1.03 6.41
C GLY A 100 0.17 0.98 5.33
N LEU A 101 -0.95 0.31 5.61
CA LEU A 101 -2.07 0.24 4.68
C LEU A 101 -2.72 1.60 4.43
N ALA A 102 -2.98 2.38 5.48
CA ALA A 102 -3.53 3.72 5.37
C ALA A 102 -2.60 4.66 4.58
N HIS A 103 -1.29 4.60 4.87
CA HIS A 103 -0.26 5.37 4.17
C HIS A 103 -0.16 4.96 2.70
N HIS A 104 -0.18 3.65 2.41
CA HIS A 104 -0.14 3.11 1.05
C HIS A 104 -1.28 3.64 0.16
N PHE A 105 -2.49 3.75 0.71
CA PHE A 105 -3.65 4.28 -0.01
C PHE A 105 -3.82 5.81 0.06
N SER A 106 -2.97 6.51 0.81
CA SER A 106 -3.02 7.97 0.93
C SER A 106 -2.50 8.69 -0.32
N ALA A 107 -1.51 8.12 -0.99
CA ALA A 107 -0.92 8.72 -2.19
C ALA A 107 -1.86 8.66 -3.38
N LYS A 108 -1.94 9.79 -4.09
CA LYS A 108 -2.71 9.96 -5.31
C LYS A 108 -1.81 10.53 -6.39
N CYS A 109 -2.08 10.18 -7.64
CA CYS A 109 -1.50 10.86 -8.79
C CYS A 109 -1.89 12.35 -8.73
N PRO A 110 -0.93 13.29 -8.70
CA PRO A 110 -1.24 14.72 -8.62
C PRO A 110 -2.05 15.25 -9.81
N ARG A 111 -2.02 14.54 -10.95
CA ARG A 111 -2.73 14.91 -12.18
C ARG A 111 -4.17 14.40 -12.23
N CYS A 112 -4.35 13.08 -12.10
CA CYS A 112 -5.66 12.45 -12.33
C CYS A 112 -6.34 11.93 -11.05
N GLY A 113 -5.70 12.14 -9.88
CA GLY A 113 -6.22 11.72 -8.58
C GLY A 113 -6.25 10.21 -8.33
N LEU A 114 -5.76 9.40 -9.27
CA LEU A 114 -5.73 7.94 -9.12
C LEU A 114 -4.84 7.55 -7.93
N ARG A 115 -5.39 6.77 -6.99
CA ARG A 115 -4.62 6.28 -5.84
C ARG A 115 -3.48 5.38 -6.31
N ILE A 116 -2.26 5.64 -5.83
CA ILE A 116 -1.07 4.89 -6.25
C ILE A 116 -1.16 3.43 -5.80
N GLY A 117 -1.64 3.19 -4.57
CA GLY A 117 -1.80 1.84 -4.02
C GLY A 117 -2.78 0.92 -4.76
N VAL A 118 -3.56 1.45 -5.70
CA VAL A 118 -4.45 0.67 -6.58
C VAL A 118 -3.72 0.17 -7.84
N GLN A 119 -2.66 0.86 -8.25
CA GLN A 119 -1.91 0.57 -9.47
C GLN A 119 -0.77 -0.40 -9.21
N ASN A 120 -0.04 -0.19 -8.12
CA ASN A 120 1.10 -1.01 -7.73
C ASN A 120 1.04 -1.34 -6.24
N SER A 121 1.57 -2.51 -5.87
CA SER A 121 1.42 -3.07 -4.54
C SER A 121 2.39 -2.50 -3.50
N LEU A 122 3.54 -1.94 -3.91
CA LEU A 122 4.57 -1.51 -2.95
C LEU A 122 5.40 -0.30 -3.38
N VAL A 123 5.83 -0.27 -4.64
CA VAL A 123 6.74 0.75 -5.16
C VAL A 123 5.97 1.75 -6.01
N LEU A 124 6.40 3.02 -6.04
CA LEU A 124 5.86 3.99 -6.97
C LEU A 124 6.11 3.51 -8.42
N PRO A 125 5.09 3.37 -9.27
CA PRO A 125 5.29 3.03 -10.67
C PRO A 125 5.96 4.19 -11.42
N CYS A 126 6.67 3.88 -12.50
CA CYS A 126 7.32 4.90 -13.34
C CYS A 126 6.33 5.89 -13.94
N THR A 127 5.20 5.39 -14.42
CA THR A 127 4.13 6.17 -15.05
C THR A 127 2.79 5.85 -14.39
N CYS A 128 1.87 6.80 -14.45
CA CYS A 128 0.50 6.58 -14.01
C CYS A 128 -0.28 5.76 -15.06
N LEU A 129 -0.85 4.63 -14.66
CA LEU A 129 -1.62 3.74 -15.56
C LEU A 129 -2.87 4.39 -16.16
N ARG A 130 -3.37 5.48 -15.58
CA ARG A 130 -4.58 6.18 -16.09
C ARG A 130 -4.28 7.36 -16.99
N CYS A 131 -3.29 8.19 -16.64
CA CYS A 131 -3.01 9.44 -17.36
C CYS A 131 -1.62 9.50 -18.00
N GLY A 132 -0.82 8.45 -17.89
CA GLY A 132 0.49 8.33 -18.51
C GLY A 132 1.59 9.23 -17.93
N VAL A 133 1.28 10.11 -16.98
CA VAL A 133 2.29 11.04 -16.44
C VAL A 133 3.43 10.30 -15.74
N THR A 134 4.67 10.74 -15.98
CA THR A 134 5.85 10.24 -15.28
C THR A 134 5.79 10.63 -13.80
N LEU A 135 5.84 9.63 -12.92
CA LEU A 135 5.77 9.77 -11.47
C LEU A 135 7.15 9.69 -10.82
N ARG A 136 8.16 9.17 -11.53
CA ARG A 136 9.49 8.89 -11.02
C ARG A 136 10.57 9.24 -12.05
N GLN A 137 11.67 9.85 -11.60
CA GLN A 137 12.73 10.39 -12.48
C GLN A 137 13.80 9.35 -12.84
N ASP A 138 13.95 8.28 -12.07
CA ASP A 138 14.88 7.17 -12.27
C ASP A 138 14.28 6.04 -13.15
N CYS A 139 13.39 6.43 -14.06
CA CYS A 139 12.92 5.63 -15.18
C CYS A 139 13.40 6.34 -16.46
#